data_AF-A0A534Z3X2-F1
#
_entry.id   AF-A0A534Z3X2-F1
#
_cell.length_a   1.000
_cell.length_b   1.000
_cell.length_c   1.000
_cell.angle_alpha   90.00
_cell.angle_beta   90.00
_cell.angle_gamma   90.00
#
_symmetry.space_group_name_H-M   'P 1'
#
loop_
_entity.id
_entity.type
_entity.pdbx_description
1 polymer ?
#
loop_
_entity_poly.entity_id
_entity_poly.type
_entity_poly.pdbx_seq_one_letter_code
_entity_poly.pdbx_strand_id
1 'polypeptide(L)'
;MNPLASAAEITAGAILLGAIFFDLFQSVVLPRPAVNKVQLSRWIGRPMWLSWRWLSQKTSRLERSERRLASYGPLSLFVFFLIWGLGIVLGYSLIDYGLADQFKPALGDFPTSFYISATTLVPLSYGDFVPEQGPARLVIVAESATGIVLAALAITLLFSLYESFRSREEAVIALDALAGAPPAGVYLLEQTVERSLRPQLKETFEEWRKWTAMVLESHLAYPWLFFFRSSHDNEAWINSFAAVMDAAVLVLSTVDDESEGSARLMLTVGNHFVEDTAWVLRLTNQLDPIIDRDEYQVAVDRLRKAGYRIKDSGWEKFSKLRSQYASVVNQLALLLAVPPAEWVGDRSYLPHRQGARARRSKPPAS
;
A
#
# COMPACT_ATOMS: atom_id res chain seq x y z
N MET A 1 19.86 1.48 -44.79
CA MET A 1 20.57 1.26 -43.51
C MET A 1 21.48 0.05 -43.63
N ASN A 2 22.51 -0.07 -42.78
CA ASN A 2 23.34 -1.28 -42.72
C ASN A 2 22.47 -2.43 -42.15
N PRO A 3 22.36 -3.60 -42.80
CA PRO A 3 21.50 -4.70 -42.34
C PRO A 3 21.79 -5.15 -40.91
N LEU A 4 23.03 -5.00 -40.44
CA LEU A 4 23.41 -5.29 -39.06
C LEU A 4 22.82 -4.29 -38.05
N ALA A 5 22.67 -3.02 -38.44
CA ALA A 5 22.05 -1.99 -37.59
C ALA A 5 20.54 -2.22 -37.47
N SER A 6 19.88 -2.53 -38.59
CA SER A 6 18.45 -2.88 -38.61
C SER A 6 18.14 -4.11 -37.76
N ALA A 7 18.97 -5.15 -37.83
CA ALA A 7 18.81 -6.35 -37.00
C ALA A 7 19.01 -6.06 -35.50
N ALA A 8 19.96 -5.19 -35.15
CA ALA A 8 20.20 -4.78 -33.77
C ALA A 8 19.02 -3.98 -33.19
N GLU A 9 18.45 -3.06 -33.96
CA GLU A 9 17.28 -2.24 -33.57
C GLU A 9 16.05 -3.10 -33.32
N ILE A 10 15.72 -4.02 -34.24
CA ILE A 10 14.60 -4.97 -34.08
C ILE A 10 14.79 -5.83 -32.82
N THR A 11 16.01 -6.34 -32.61
CA THR A 11 16.31 -7.18 -31.45
C THR A 11 16.18 -6.40 -30.14
N ALA A 12 16.70 -5.16 -30.10
CA ALA A 12 16.60 -4.30 -28.94
C ALA A 12 15.13 -3.96 -28.62
N GLY A 13 14.33 -3.62 -29.64
CA GLY A 13 12.90 -3.37 -29.51
C GLY A 13 12.14 -4.59 -28.99
N ALA A 14 12.40 -5.79 -29.53
CA ALA A 14 11.79 -7.02 -29.09
C ALA A 14 12.13 -7.37 -27.62
N ILE A 15 13.38 -7.16 -27.19
CA ILE A 15 13.79 -7.36 -25.80
C ILE A 15 13.07 -6.36 -24.88
N LEU A 16 12.97 -5.10 -25.29
CA LEU A 16 12.28 -4.05 -24.51
C LEU A 16 10.79 -4.37 -24.36
N LEU A 17 10.10 -4.75 -25.45
CA LEU A 17 8.70 -5.18 -25.41
C LEU A 17 8.51 -6.39 -24.51
N GLY A 18 9.37 -7.40 -24.63
CA GLY A 18 9.34 -8.59 -23.77
C GLY A 18 9.49 -8.24 -22.28
N ALA A 19 10.40 -7.32 -21.95
CA ALA A 19 10.59 -6.85 -20.58
C ALA A 19 9.36 -6.10 -20.03
N ILE A 20 8.75 -5.23 -20.85
CA ILE A 20 7.57 -4.45 -20.44
C ILE A 20 6.34 -5.34 -20.30
N PHE A 21 6.09 -6.24 -21.26
CA PHE A 21 4.99 -7.20 -21.16
C PHE A 21 5.14 -8.12 -19.96
N PHE A 22 6.36 -8.53 -19.63
CA PHE A 22 6.63 -9.31 -18.43
C PHE A 22 6.32 -8.52 -17.16
N ASP A 23 6.72 -7.25 -17.07
CA ASP A 23 6.44 -6.39 -15.92
C ASP A 23 4.93 -6.10 -15.78
N LEU A 24 4.25 -5.82 -16.89
CA LEU A 24 2.80 -5.58 -16.95
C LEU A 24 2.02 -6.84 -16.55
N PHE A 25 2.39 -8.01 -17.09
CA PHE A 25 1.78 -9.28 -16.72
C PHE A 25 1.94 -9.56 -15.22
N GLN A 26 3.12 -9.29 -14.65
CA GLN A 26 3.34 -9.46 -13.22
C GLN A 26 2.62 -8.45 -12.34
N SER A 27 2.46 -7.22 -12.82
CA SER A 27 1.89 -6.13 -12.00
C SER A 27 0.37 -6.07 -12.07
N VAL A 28 -0.23 -6.52 -13.19
CA VAL A 28 -1.68 -6.39 -13.45
C VAL A 28 -2.40 -7.72 -13.53
N VAL A 29 -1.79 -8.76 -14.13
CA VAL A 29 -2.48 -10.02 -14.45
C VAL A 29 -2.29 -11.07 -13.37
N LEU A 30 -1.11 -11.14 -12.73
CA LEU A 30 -0.85 -12.13 -11.70
C LEU A 30 -1.43 -11.69 -10.33
N PRO A 31 -2.37 -12.46 -9.74
CA PRO A 31 -3.01 -12.10 -8.48
C PRO A 31 -2.11 -12.30 -7.24
N ARG A 32 -0.95 -12.96 -7.37
CA ARG A 32 -0.01 -13.13 -6.25
C ARG A 32 1.20 -12.23 -6.44
N PRO A 33 1.65 -11.51 -5.39
CA PRO A 33 2.91 -10.81 -5.46
C PRO A 33 3.99 -11.83 -5.76
N ALA A 34 4.68 -11.65 -6.88
CA ALA A 34 5.88 -12.38 -7.19
C ALA A 34 6.98 -11.92 -6.23
N VAL A 35 6.94 -12.50 -5.04
CA VAL A 35 8.02 -12.55 -4.07
C VAL A 35 9.27 -13.00 -4.81
N ASN A 36 10.25 -12.11 -4.97
CA ASN A 36 11.54 -12.32 -5.66
C ASN A 36 11.63 -12.15 -7.20
N LYS A 37 10.67 -11.50 -7.89
CA LYS A 37 10.86 -11.14 -9.31
C LYS A 37 11.18 -9.65 -9.52
N VAL A 38 11.99 -9.38 -10.55
CA VAL A 38 12.49 -8.06 -10.96
C VAL A 38 11.32 -7.24 -11.49
N GLN A 39 10.64 -6.53 -10.59
CA GLN A 39 9.54 -5.64 -10.95
C GLN A 39 10.09 -4.23 -11.13
N LEU A 40 10.03 -3.71 -12.34
CA LEU A 40 10.37 -2.32 -12.67
C LEU A 40 9.51 -1.37 -11.83
N SER A 41 8.26 -1.78 -11.59
CA SER A 41 7.29 -1.08 -10.75
C SER A 41 7.77 -0.85 -9.30
N ARG A 42 8.57 -1.77 -8.72
CA ARG A 42 9.16 -1.60 -7.38
C ARG A 42 10.29 -0.58 -7.35
N TRP A 43 11.12 -0.56 -8.40
CA TRP A 43 12.24 0.39 -8.53
C TRP A 43 11.74 1.81 -8.75
N ILE A 44 10.58 1.99 -9.38
CA ILE A 44 9.97 3.29 -9.63
C ILE A 44 9.09 3.71 -8.45
N GLY A 45 8.32 2.79 -7.85
CA GLY A 45 7.31 3.11 -6.83
C GLY A 45 7.87 3.68 -5.54
N ARG A 46 8.94 3.11 -5.00
CA ARG A 46 9.57 3.61 -3.75
C ARG A 46 10.14 5.03 -3.88
N PRO A 47 11.02 5.34 -4.86
CA PRO A 47 11.54 6.70 -4.99
C PRO A 47 10.44 7.70 -5.37
N MET A 48 9.43 7.28 -6.15
CA MET A 48 8.27 8.13 -6.44
C MET A 48 7.50 8.49 -5.17
N TRP A 49 7.24 7.52 -4.28
CA TRP A 49 6.63 7.78 -2.97
C TRP A 49 7.48 8.72 -2.10
N LEU A 50 8.78 8.45 -1.97
CA LEU A 50 9.67 9.27 -1.14
C LEU A 50 9.72 10.72 -1.63
N SER A 51 9.81 10.91 -2.94
CA SER A 51 9.82 12.24 -3.56
C SER A 51 8.49 12.97 -3.35
N TRP A 52 7.38 12.27 -3.53
CA TRP A 52 6.04 12.82 -3.35
C TRP A 52 5.75 13.18 -1.88
N ARG A 53 6.12 12.30 -0.95
CA ARG A 53 6.00 12.54 0.49
C ARG A 53 6.81 13.75 0.91
N TRP A 54 8.07 13.85 0.48
CA TRP A 54 8.92 14.99 0.78
C TRP A 54 8.35 16.30 0.25
N LEU A 55 7.83 16.30 -0.98
CA LEU A 55 7.18 17.48 -1.57
C LEU A 55 5.90 17.87 -0.83
N SER A 56 5.10 16.87 -0.40
CA SER A 56 3.86 17.11 0.31
C SER A 56 4.07 17.64 1.74
N GLN A 57 5.11 17.16 2.42
CA GLN A 57 5.41 17.55 3.81
C GLN A 57 6.12 18.92 3.93
N LYS A 58 6.57 19.51 2.81
CA LYS A 58 7.25 20.82 2.80
C LYS A 58 6.35 22.04 3.05
N THR A 59 5.03 21.88 3.09
CA THR A 59 4.10 23.00 3.29
C THR A 59 3.50 22.96 4.69
N SER A 60 3.40 24.13 5.33
CA SER A 60 3.03 24.29 6.75
C SER A 60 1.55 24.02 7.11
N ARG A 61 0.64 23.80 6.16
CA ARG A 61 -0.76 23.49 6.46
C ARG A 61 -1.02 21.99 6.34
N LEU A 62 -1.38 21.36 7.46
CA LEU A 62 -1.68 19.93 7.60
C LEU A 62 -2.67 19.46 6.53
N GLU A 63 -3.83 20.13 6.41
CA GLU A 63 -4.88 19.82 5.42
C GLU A 63 -4.38 19.77 3.97
N ARG A 64 -3.48 20.69 3.57
CA ARG A 64 -2.92 20.69 2.20
C ARG A 64 -1.91 19.57 1.98
N SER A 65 -1.20 19.17 3.03
CA SER A 65 -0.32 17.99 2.98
C SER A 65 -1.16 16.72 2.83
N GLU A 66 -2.26 16.61 3.56
CA GLU A 66 -3.15 15.44 3.49
C GLU A 66 -3.80 15.27 2.12
N ARG A 67 -4.38 16.34 1.56
CA ARG A 67 -4.98 16.32 0.22
C ARG A 67 -3.99 15.94 -0.88
N ARG A 68 -2.74 16.41 -0.79
CA ARG A 68 -1.69 16.03 -1.76
C ARG A 68 -1.22 14.59 -1.58
N LEU A 69 -1.16 14.10 -0.35
CA LEU A 69 -0.85 12.68 -0.09
C LEU A 69 -1.97 11.78 -0.62
N ALA A 70 -3.24 12.20 -0.49
CA ALA A 70 -4.38 11.44 -1.00
C ALA A 70 -4.37 11.29 -2.54
N SER A 71 -3.88 12.29 -3.27
CA SER A 71 -3.77 12.19 -4.73
C SER A 71 -2.68 11.25 -5.24
N TYR A 72 -1.76 10.80 -4.37
CA TYR A 72 -0.64 9.95 -4.78
C TYR A 72 -1.12 8.61 -5.36
N GLY A 73 -2.03 7.91 -4.66
CA GLY A 73 -2.52 6.59 -5.09
C GLY A 73 -3.05 6.61 -6.52
N PRO A 74 -4.07 7.43 -6.84
CA PRO A 74 -4.58 7.54 -8.19
C PRO A 74 -3.55 8.03 -9.21
N LEU A 75 -2.78 9.08 -8.90
CA LEU A 75 -1.82 9.67 -9.84
C LEU A 75 -0.68 8.69 -10.18
N SER A 76 -0.22 7.92 -9.19
CA SER A 76 0.83 6.93 -9.37
C SER A 76 0.45 5.89 -10.44
N LEU A 77 -0.80 5.42 -10.44
CA LEU A 77 -1.30 4.48 -11.45
C LEU A 77 -1.22 5.06 -12.86
N PHE A 78 -1.65 6.30 -13.05
CA PHE A 78 -1.53 6.99 -14.35
C PHE A 78 -0.08 7.10 -14.80
N VAL A 79 0.84 7.40 -13.88
CA VAL A 79 2.28 7.44 -14.18
C VAL A 79 2.80 6.06 -14.60
N PHE A 80 2.38 4.96 -13.95
CA PHE A 80 2.76 3.61 -14.36
C PHE A 80 2.24 3.25 -15.76
N PHE A 81 0.97 3.54 -16.05
CA PHE A 81 0.41 3.31 -17.39
C PHE A 81 1.12 4.15 -18.45
N LEU A 82 1.49 5.39 -18.13
CA LEU A 82 2.27 6.24 -19.03
C LEU A 82 3.67 5.65 -19.28
N ILE A 83 4.36 5.17 -18.25
CA ILE A 83 5.68 4.56 -18.37
C ILE A 83 5.61 3.28 -19.22
N TRP A 84 4.63 2.40 -18.98
CA TRP A 84 4.43 1.21 -19.80
C TRP A 84 4.07 1.58 -21.24
N GLY A 85 3.15 2.52 -21.44
CA GLY A 85 2.76 3.00 -22.76
C GLY A 85 3.94 3.56 -23.53
N LEU A 86 4.70 4.49 -22.94
CA LEU A 86 5.91 5.04 -23.56
C LEU A 86 6.97 3.98 -23.84
N GLY A 87 7.16 3.03 -22.93
CA GLY A 87 8.08 1.92 -23.14
C GLY A 87 7.65 1.02 -24.31
N ILE A 88 6.35 0.75 -24.45
CA ILE A 88 5.80 -0.03 -25.56
C ILE A 88 5.98 0.74 -26.86
N VAL A 89 5.66 2.05 -26.87
CA VAL A 89 5.93 2.91 -28.02
C VAL A 89 7.41 2.84 -28.40
N LEU A 90 8.33 3.04 -27.45
CA LEU A 90 9.76 2.95 -27.72
C LEU A 90 10.18 1.58 -28.28
N GLY A 91 9.62 0.49 -27.76
CA GLY A 91 9.88 -0.87 -28.23
C GLY A 91 9.45 -1.10 -29.67
N TYR A 92 8.22 -0.70 -30.01
CA TYR A 92 7.72 -0.77 -31.39
C TYR A 92 8.44 0.19 -32.32
N SER A 93 8.72 1.41 -31.87
CA SER A 93 9.50 2.41 -32.64
C SER A 93 10.86 1.87 -33.09
N LEU A 94 11.55 1.12 -32.24
CA LEU A 94 12.83 0.48 -32.58
C LEU A 94 12.65 -0.62 -33.65
N ILE A 95 11.57 -1.39 -33.56
CA ILE A 95 11.25 -2.43 -34.56
C ILE A 95 10.89 -1.78 -35.90
N ASP A 96 10.03 -0.76 -35.89
CA ASP A 96 9.61 -0.03 -37.07
C ASP A 96 10.78 0.69 -37.74
N TYR A 97 11.68 1.29 -36.96
CA TYR A 97 12.89 1.91 -37.48
C TYR A 97 13.80 0.87 -38.17
N GLY A 98 13.95 -0.33 -37.59
CA GLY A 98 14.67 -1.42 -38.24
C GLY A 98 14.00 -1.96 -39.52
N LEU A 99 12.69 -1.73 -39.68
CA LEU A 99 11.88 -2.07 -40.86
C LEU A 99 11.59 -0.83 -41.74
N ALA A 100 12.37 0.25 -41.62
CA ALA A 100 12.08 1.54 -42.26
C ALA A 100 11.86 1.47 -43.78
N ASP A 101 12.50 0.52 -44.48
CA ASP A 101 12.40 0.30 -45.91
C ASP A 101 11.10 -0.40 -46.35
N GLN A 102 10.32 -0.90 -45.39
CA GLN A 102 9.03 -1.56 -45.60
C GLN A 102 7.84 -0.61 -45.53
N PHE A 103 8.07 0.67 -45.24
CA PHE A 103 7.05 1.71 -45.17
C PHE A 103 7.10 2.63 -46.40
N LYS A 104 5.95 3.22 -46.72
CA LYS A 104 5.84 4.27 -47.72
C LYS A 104 5.16 5.53 -47.14
N PRO A 105 5.85 6.68 -47.18
CA PRO A 105 7.27 6.84 -47.52
C PRO A 105 8.17 6.08 -46.53
N ALA A 106 9.42 5.79 -46.93
CA ALA A 106 10.37 5.10 -46.06
C ALA A 106 10.66 5.97 -44.81
N LEU A 107 10.85 5.33 -43.66
CA LEU A 107 11.09 6.05 -42.41
C LEU A 107 12.50 6.64 -42.41
N GLY A 108 12.62 7.96 -42.35
CA GLY A 108 13.90 8.67 -42.48
C GLY A 108 14.69 8.79 -41.18
N ASP A 109 14.00 8.78 -40.04
CA ASP A 109 14.57 9.09 -38.73
C ASP A 109 13.76 8.45 -37.59
N PHE A 110 14.42 8.21 -36.46
CA PHE A 110 13.81 7.58 -35.29
C PHE A 110 12.60 8.36 -34.72
N PRO A 111 12.61 9.71 -34.63
CA PRO A 111 11.43 10.47 -34.21
C PRO A 111 10.18 10.20 -35.06
N THR A 112 10.34 9.95 -36.35
CA THR A 112 9.21 9.56 -37.23
C THR A 112 8.69 8.16 -36.87
N SER A 113 9.57 7.18 -36.64
CA SER A 113 9.15 5.86 -36.14
C SER A 113 8.44 5.95 -34.78
N PHE A 114 8.92 6.84 -33.90
CA PHE A 114 8.26 7.11 -32.62
C PHE A 114 6.88 7.72 -32.76
N TYR A 115 6.73 8.70 -33.67
CA TYR A 115 5.43 9.28 -33.98
C TYR A 115 4.45 8.22 -34.51
N ILE A 116 4.88 7.38 -35.46
CA ILE A 116 4.05 6.30 -36.02
C ILE A 116 3.61 5.36 -34.92
N SER A 117 4.55 4.83 -34.14
CA SER A 117 4.27 3.92 -33.04
C SER A 117 3.32 4.55 -32.00
N ALA A 118 3.53 5.82 -31.63
CA ALA A 118 2.63 6.52 -30.70
C ALA A 118 1.18 6.63 -31.23
N THR A 119 1.02 6.87 -32.54
CA THR A 119 -0.30 6.97 -33.20
C THR A 119 -0.92 5.62 -33.58
N THR A 120 -0.13 4.54 -33.61
CA THR A 120 -0.61 3.18 -33.82
C THR A 120 -1.03 2.55 -32.50
N LEU A 121 -0.26 2.75 -31.43
CA LEU A 121 -0.56 2.23 -30.10
C LEU A 121 -1.83 2.85 -29.52
N VAL A 122 -2.00 4.18 -29.64
CA VAL A 122 -3.28 4.83 -29.39
C VAL A 122 -3.97 4.86 -30.75
N PRO A 123 -4.95 3.99 -31.08
CA PRO A 123 -5.37 3.67 -32.45
C PRO A 123 -5.99 4.85 -33.24
N LEU A 124 -5.18 5.87 -33.51
CA LEU A 124 -5.50 7.12 -34.18
C LEU A 124 -5.10 7.04 -35.65
N SER A 125 -3.94 6.43 -35.91
CA SER A 125 -3.26 6.22 -37.21
C SER A 125 -3.77 7.08 -38.36
N TYR A 126 -3.00 8.12 -38.71
CA TYR A 126 -3.38 9.10 -39.73
C TYR A 126 -3.13 8.64 -41.18
N GLY A 127 -2.43 7.51 -41.37
CA GLY A 127 -2.13 6.97 -42.70
C GLY A 127 -1.01 7.69 -43.46
N ASP A 128 -0.26 8.58 -42.80
CA ASP A 128 0.87 9.31 -43.38
C ASP A 128 2.02 8.36 -43.80
N PHE A 129 2.15 7.23 -43.10
CA PHE A 129 3.13 6.17 -43.36
C PHE A 129 2.42 4.82 -43.40
N VAL A 130 2.53 4.12 -44.53
CA VAL A 130 1.80 2.86 -44.76
C VAL A 130 2.78 1.70 -44.88
N PRO A 131 2.60 0.59 -44.12
CA PRO A 131 3.41 -0.60 -44.29
C PRO A 131 3.06 -1.34 -45.60
N GLU A 132 4.03 -1.45 -46.51
CA GLU A 132 3.85 -2.12 -47.81
C GLU A 132 4.19 -3.62 -47.75
N GLN A 133 5.06 -4.03 -46.83
CA GLN A 133 5.53 -5.43 -46.72
C GLN A 133 4.91 -6.20 -45.54
N GLY A 134 4.95 -7.53 -45.63
CA GLY A 134 4.34 -8.44 -44.65
C GLY A 134 4.81 -8.24 -43.20
N PRO A 135 6.12 -8.17 -42.90
CA PRO A 135 6.61 -8.00 -41.54
C PRO A 135 6.14 -6.68 -40.90
N ALA A 136 6.31 -5.55 -41.59
CA ALA A 136 5.83 -4.25 -41.09
C ALA A 136 4.31 -4.22 -40.87
N ARG A 137 3.52 -4.85 -41.76
CA ARG A 137 2.06 -4.98 -41.57
C ARG A 137 1.71 -5.75 -40.30
N LEU A 138 2.43 -6.83 -40.02
CA LEU A 138 2.20 -7.64 -38.82
C LEU A 138 2.55 -6.87 -37.54
N VAL A 139 3.65 -6.10 -37.55
CA VAL A 139 4.06 -5.26 -36.42
C VAL A 139 3.00 -4.22 -36.10
N ILE A 140 2.53 -3.46 -37.10
CA ILE A 140 1.50 -2.43 -36.92
C ILE A 140 0.17 -3.02 -36.39
N VAL A 141 -0.24 -4.19 -36.90
CA VAL A 141 -1.44 -4.89 -36.40
C VAL A 141 -1.25 -5.35 -34.96
N ALA A 142 -0.09 -5.93 -34.62
CA ALA A 142 0.23 -6.37 -33.27
C ALA A 142 0.31 -5.20 -32.29
N GLU A 143 0.87 -4.07 -32.70
CA GLU A 143 0.95 -2.84 -31.92
C GLU A 143 -0.45 -2.28 -31.64
N SER A 144 -1.29 -2.18 -32.68
CA SER A 144 -2.68 -1.72 -32.53
C SER A 144 -3.46 -2.60 -31.55
N ALA A 145 -3.32 -3.94 -31.67
CA ALA A 145 -3.94 -4.88 -30.73
C ALA A 145 -3.41 -4.70 -29.30
N THR A 146 -2.10 -4.47 -29.15
CA THR A 146 -1.46 -4.21 -27.85
C THR A 146 -2.03 -2.97 -27.18
N GLY A 147 -2.26 -1.89 -27.94
CA GLY A 147 -2.88 -0.66 -27.44
C GLY A 147 -4.27 -0.89 -26.85
N ILE A 148 -5.12 -1.65 -27.56
CA ILE A 148 -6.47 -2.01 -27.10
C ILE A 148 -6.38 -2.86 -25.82
N VAL A 149 -5.50 -3.86 -25.78
CA VAL A 149 -5.31 -4.72 -24.61
C VAL A 149 -4.81 -3.91 -23.41
N LEU A 150 -3.85 -3.00 -23.62
CA LEU A 150 -3.33 -2.12 -22.57
C LEU A 150 -4.44 -1.23 -21.98
N ALA A 151 -5.26 -0.62 -22.84
CA ALA A 151 -6.39 0.20 -22.41
C ALA A 151 -7.44 -0.62 -21.65
N ALA A 152 -7.78 -1.82 -22.14
CA ALA A 152 -8.71 -2.72 -21.46
C ALA A 152 -8.19 -3.13 -20.07
N LEU A 153 -6.92 -3.53 -19.97
CA LEU A 153 -6.28 -3.87 -18.70
C LEU A 153 -6.23 -2.68 -17.74
N ALA A 154 -5.98 -1.47 -18.25
CA ALA A 154 -5.99 -0.26 -17.43
C ALA A 154 -7.36 0.02 -16.81
N ILE A 155 -8.42 -0.07 -17.62
CA ILE A 155 -9.80 0.11 -17.16
C ILE A 155 -10.19 -0.98 -16.16
N THR A 156 -9.88 -2.25 -16.45
CA THR A 156 -10.16 -3.38 -15.55
C THR A 156 -9.44 -3.24 -14.21
N LEU A 157 -8.16 -2.88 -14.23
CA LEU A 157 -7.38 -2.66 -13.01
C LEU A 157 -7.98 -1.52 -12.19
N LEU A 158 -8.37 -0.42 -12.84
CA LEU A 158 -8.97 0.73 -12.16
C LEU A 158 -10.24 0.30 -11.41
N PHE A 159 -11.15 -0.43 -12.05
CA PHE A 159 -12.36 -0.94 -11.40
C PHE A 159 -12.05 -1.91 -10.25
N SER A 160 -11.10 -2.83 -10.44
CA SER A 160 -10.70 -3.78 -9.39
C SER A 160 -10.11 -3.07 -8.16
N LEU A 161 -9.33 -2.01 -8.37
CA LEU A 161 -8.73 -1.22 -7.30
C LEU A 161 -9.79 -0.39 -6.56
N TYR A 162 -10.74 0.22 -7.28
CA TYR A 162 -11.84 0.95 -6.65
C TYR A 162 -12.74 0.05 -5.81
N GLU A 163 -13.06 -1.14 -6.30
CA GLU A 163 -13.86 -2.11 -5.54
C GLU A 163 -13.12 -2.55 -4.28
N SER A 164 -11.83 -2.91 -4.40
CA SER A 164 -11.00 -3.30 -3.25
C SER A 164 -10.86 -2.17 -2.22
N PHE A 165 -10.68 -0.93 -2.71
CA PHE A 165 -10.65 0.25 -1.85
C PHE A 165 -11.97 0.44 -1.12
N ARG A 166 -13.11 0.35 -1.83
CA ARG A 166 -14.44 0.49 -1.23
C ARG A 166 -14.69 -0.56 -0.16
N SER A 167 -14.38 -1.84 -0.45
CA SER A 167 -14.52 -2.92 0.53
C SER A 167 -13.65 -2.72 1.77
N ARG A 168 -12.48 -2.09 1.63
CA ARG A 168 -11.63 -1.72 2.78
C ARG A 168 -12.26 -0.60 3.60
N GLU A 169 -12.72 0.47 2.96
CA GLU A 169 -13.18 1.67 3.65
C GLU A 169 -14.53 1.50 4.34
N GLU A 170 -15.40 0.62 3.83
CA GLU A 170 -16.73 0.39 4.43
C GLU A 170 -16.66 -0.01 5.91
N ALA A 171 -15.79 -0.97 6.26
CA ALA A 171 -15.62 -1.39 7.65
C ALA A 171 -14.90 -0.35 8.52
N VAL A 172 -14.02 0.46 7.92
CA VAL A 172 -13.31 1.56 8.62
C VAL A 172 -14.31 2.61 9.09
N ILE A 173 -15.23 3.01 8.21
CA ILE A 173 -16.30 3.96 8.51
C ILE A 173 -17.28 3.37 9.53
N ALA A 174 -17.65 2.10 9.37
CA ALA A 174 -18.55 1.44 10.30
C ALA A 174 -17.98 1.37 11.73
N LEU A 175 -16.65 1.26 11.87
CA LEU A 175 -15.99 1.20 13.17
C LEU A 175 -16.01 2.55 13.92
N ASP A 176 -16.06 3.71 13.23
CA ASP A 176 -16.03 5.04 13.88
C ASP A 176 -17.10 5.18 14.96
N ALA A 177 -18.31 4.67 14.71
CA ALA A 177 -19.42 4.71 15.66
C ALA A 177 -19.12 3.99 17.00
N LEU A 178 -18.15 3.06 17.01
CA LEU A 178 -17.71 2.31 18.19
C LEU A 178 -16.34 2.76 18.71
N ALA A 179 -15.37 3.01 17.83
CA ALA A 179 -13.97 3.28 18.21
C ALA A 179 -13.60 4.77 18.22
N GLY A 180 -14.47 5.65 17.70
CA GLY A 180 -14.26 7.09 17.58
C GLY A 180 -13.34 7.51 16.42
N ALA A 181 -13.20 8.81 16.23
CA ALA A 181 -12.32 9.45 15.25
C ALA A 181 -11.39 10.46 15.97
N PRO A 182 -10.10 10.13 16.21
CA PRO A 182 -9.39 8.94 15.75
C PRO A 182 -9.76 7.65 16.51
N PRO A 183 -9.65 6.47 15.88
CA PRO A 183 -10.06 5.21 16.48
C PRO A 183 -9.12 4.77 17.60
N ALA A 184 -9.70 4.30 18.71
CA ALA A 184 -8.97 3.81 19.87
C ALA A 184 -9.55 2.51 20.44
N GLY A 185 -8.68 1.53 20.72
CA GLY A 185 -9.10 0.21 21.22
C GLY A 185 -9.72 0.27 22.63
N VAL A 186 -9.22 1.14 23.50
CA VAL A 186 -9.78 1.35 24.84
C VAL A 186 -11.18 1.93 24.75
N TYR A 187 -11.36 2.95 23.91
CA TYR A 187 -12.66 3.60 23.71
C TYR A 187 -13.69 2.65 23.07
N LEU A 188 -13.27 1.81 22.13
CA LEU A 188 -14.11 0.74 21.58
C LEU A 188 -14.71 -0.13 22.68
N LEU A 189 -13.88 -0.59 23.61
CA LEU A 189 -14.36 -1.41 24.73
C LEU A 189 -15.27 -0.62 25.69
N GLU A 190 -14.93 0.63 26.03
CA GLU A 190 -15.80 1.50 26.84
C GLU A 190 -17.21 1.63 26.21
N GLN A 191 -17.29 1.98 24.93
CA GLN A 191 -18.55 2.15 24.20
C GLN A 191 -19.38 0.87 24.16
N THR A 192 -18.74 -0.30 24.05
CA THR A 192 -19.48 -1.57 24.05
C THR A 192 -20.18 -1.87 25.37
N VAL A 193 -19.65 -1.41 26.50
CA VAL A 193 -20.33 -1.56 27.79
C VAL A 193 -21.37 -0.47 27.99
N GLU A 194 -21.03 0.79 27.72
CA GLU A 194 -21.94 1.93 27.89
C GLU A 194 -23.24 1.76 27.09
N ARG A 195 -23.15 1.17 25.89
CA ARG A 195 -24.30 0.95 25.00
C ARG A 195 -24.94 -0.43 25.14
N SER A 196 -24.48 -1.25 26.09
CA SER A 196 -24.95 -2.64 26.26
C SER A 196 -24.75 -3.52 25.00
N LEU A 197 -23.68 -3.28 24.26
CA LEU A 197 -23.33 -3.92 22.99
C LEU A 197 -22.29 -5.05 23.13
N ARG A 198 -22.23 -5.74 24.28
CA ARG A 198 -21.30 -6.86 24.49
C ARG A 198 -21.40 -7.97 23.42
N PRO A 199 -22.60 -8.39 22.97
CA PRO A 199 -22.69 -9.34 21.86
C PRO A 199 -22.10 -8.79 20.55
N GLN A 200 -22.24 -7.48 20.30
CA GLN A 200 -21.70 -6.81 19.12
C GLN A 200 -20.18 -6.85 19.10
N LEU A 201 -19.51 -6.77 20.26
CA LEU A 201 -18.04 -6.83 20.34
C LEU A 201 -17.49 -8.12 19.71
N LYS A 202 -18.16 -9.25 19.93
CA LYS A 202 -17.82 -10.53 19.30
C LYS A 202 -17.96 -10.45 17.78
N GLU A 203 -19.06 -9.87 17.30
CA GLU A 203 -19.31 -9.68 15.86
C GLU A 203 -18.29 -8.75 15.22
N THR A 204 -17.92 -7.65 15.91
CA THR A 204 -16.88 -6.71 15.47
C THR A 204 -15.55 -7.44 15.29
N PHE A 205 -15.14 -8.32 16.21
CA PHE A 205 -13.90 -9.10 16.01
C PHE A 205 -14.00 -10.07 14.82
N GLU A 206 -15.14 -10.71 14.60
CA GLU A 206 -15.32 -11.59 13.43
C GLU A 206 -15.34 -10.84 12.10
N GLU A 207 -15.99 -9.68 12.07
CA GLU A 207 -16.02 -8.79 10.91
C GLU A 207 -14.61 -8.29 10.58
N TRP A 208 -13.89 -7.78 11.59
CA TRP A 208 -12.53 -7.30 11.40
C TRP A 208 -11.54 -8.42 11.08
N ARG A 209 -11.79 -9.65 11.52
CA ARG A 209 -11.00 -10.82 11.10
C ARG A 209 -11.19 -11.09 9.61
N LYS A 210 -12.42 -11.04 9.10
CA LYS A 210 -12.72 -11.20 7.66
C LYS A 210 -12.15 -10.03 6.86
N TRP A 211 -12.31 -8.81 7.35
CA TRP A 211 -11.75 -7.62 6.75
C TRP A 211 -10.23 -7.70 6.66
N THR A 212 -9.55 -8.13 7.73
CA THR A 212 -8.10 -8.27 7.76
C THR A 212 -7.62 -9.28 6.72
N ALA A 213 -8.30 -10.41 6.58
CA ALA A 213 -7.98 -11.40 5.54
C ALA A 213 -8.21 -10.85 4.12
N MET A 214 -9.29 -10.11 3.90
CA MET A 214 -9.57 -9.46 2.61
C MET A 214 -8.55 -8.38 2.26
N VAL A 215 -8.18 -7.54 3.23
CA VAL A 215 -7.15 -6.50 3.05
C VAL A 215 -5.79 -7.13 2.81
N LEU A 216 -5.45 -8.21 3.53
CA LEU A 216 -4.22 -8.96 3.30
C LEU A 216 -4.14 -9.43 1.84
N GLU A 217 -5.12 -10.20 1.37
CA GLU A 217 -5.13 -10.72 0.00
C GLU A 217 -5.08 -9.60 -1.06
N SER A 218 -5.94 -8.58 -0.92
CA SER A 218 -6.00 -7.48 -1.89
C SER A 218 -4.70 -6.65 -1.93
N HIS A 219 -4.09 -6.35 -0.78
CA HIS A 219 -2.90 -5.50 -0.72
C HIS A 219 -1.61 -6.28 -1.02
N LEU A 220 -1.62 -7.61 -0.84
CA LEU A 220 -0.58 -8.48 -1.38
C LEU A 220 -0.67 -8.55 -2.90
N ALA A 221 -1.87 -8.73 -3.47
CA ALA A 221 -2.10 -8.76 -4.91
C ALA A 221 -1.74 -7.40 -5.55
N TYR A 222 -2.19 -6.31 -4.94
CA TYR A 222 -2.00 -4.94 -5.42
C TYR A 222 -1.37 -4.05 -4.34
N PRO A 223 -0.04 -4.06 -4.18
CA PRO A 223 0.66 -3.26 -3.17
C PRO A 223 0.43 -1.75 -3.28
N TRP A 224 -0.09 -1.25 -4.41
CA TRP A 224 -0.52 0.13 -4.58
C TRP A 224 -1.60 0.54 -3.58
N LEU A 225 -2.47 -0.39 -3.17
CA LEU A 225 -3.59 -0.13 -2.26
C LEU A 225 -3.13 0.37 -0.89
N PHE A 226 -1.93 0.00 -0.43
CA PHE A 226 -1.36 0.52 0.82
C PHE A 226 -1.26 2.06 0.84
N PHE A 227 -1.06 2.68 -0.32
CA PHE A 227 -0.87 4.12 -0.45
C PHE A 227 -2.17 4.89 -0.74
N PHE A 228 -3.29 4.19 -0.93
CA PHE A 228 -4.60 4.85 -1.00
C PHE A 228 -4.99 5.30 0.40
N ARG A 229 -5.13 6.61 0.59
CA ARG A 229 -5.61 7.18 1.85
C ARG A 229 -7.10 6.92 2.03
N SER A 230 -7.50 6.77 3.29
CA SER A 230 -8.91 6.71 3.67
C SER A 230 -9.62 8.03 3.37
N SER A 231 -10.92 7.96 3.11
CA SER A 231 -11.69 9.09 2.57
C SER A 231 -12.03 10.17 3.59
N HIS A 232 -12.09 9.83 4.89
CA HIS A 232 -12.41 10.77 5.97
C HIS A 232 -11.17 11.18 6.76
N ASP A 233 -11.11 12.47 7.08
CA ASP A 233 -10.03 13.05 7.87
C ASP A 233 -10.06 12.45 9.29
N ASN A 234 -8.93 11.92 9.76
CA ASN A 234 -8.72 11.18 11.03
C ASN A 234 -9.12 9.69 11.07
N GLU A 235 -9.71 9.13 10.01
CA GLU A 235 -10.11 7.71 9.95
C GLU A 235 -9.14 6.87 9.11
N ALA A 236 -7.86 6.85 9.48
CA ALA A 236 -6.92 6.03 8.73
C ALA A 236 -7.16 4.54 8.97
N TRP A 237 -7.32 3.77 7.89
CA TRP A 237 -7.57 2.32 7.95
C TRP A 237 -6.58 1.55 8.84
N ILE A 238 -5.31 1.97 8.90
CA ILE A 238 -4.30 1.34 9.75
C ILE A 238 -4.53 1.63 11.24
N ASN A 239 -5.03 2.82 11.58
CA ASN A 239 -5.39 3.18 12.96
C ASN A 239 -6.63 2.38 13.39
N SER A 240 -7.62 2.21 12.51
CA SER A 240 -8.79 1.36 12.78
C SER A 240 -8.40 -0.10 13.00
N PHE A 241 -7.53 -0.66 12.15
CA PHE A 241 -6.97 -1.99 12.35
C PHE A 241 -6.25 -2.11 13.71
N ALA A 242 -5.41 -1.13 14.04
CA ALA A 242 -4.67 -1.12 15.29
C ALA A 242 -5.59 -1.00 16.52
N ALA A 243 -6.63 -0.19 16.45
CA ALA A 243 -7.62 -0.05 17.52
C ALA A 243 -8.32 -1.39 17.81
N VAL A 244 -8.70 -2.15 16.76
CA VAL A 244 -9.31 -3.47 16.95
C VAL A 244 -8.30 -4.50 17.46
N MET A 245 -7.04 -4.46 17.01
CA MET A 245 -5.97 -5.30 17.55
C MET A 245 -5.72 -5.00 19.03
N ASP A 246 -5.65 -3.73 19.42
CA ASP A 246 -5.47 -3.30 20.80
C ASP A 246 -6.66 -3.70 21.68
N ALA A 247 -7.90 -3.55 21.18
CA ALA A 247 -9.09 -4.07 21.87
C ALA A 247 -9.05 -5.59 22.05
N ALA A 248 -8.65 -6.34 21.02
CA ALA A 248 -8.53 -7.80 21.10
C ALA A 248 -7.46 -8.23 22.12
N VAL A 249 -6.31 -7.55 22.14
CA VAL A 249 -5.27 -7.80 23.15
C VAL A 249 -5.77 -7.50 24.55
N LEU A 250 -6.44 -6.36 24.77
CA LEU A 250 -7.03 -6.00 26.07
C LEU A 250 -8.07 -7.04 26.54
N VAL A 251 -8.90 -7.58 25.64
CA VAL A 251 -9.81 -8.69 25.95
C VAL A 251 -9.06 -9.94 26.38
N LEU A 252 -7.97 -10.28 25.68
CA LEU A 252 -7.19 -11.48 25.99
C LEU A 252 -6.36 -11.34 27.28
N SER A 253 -5.83 -10.16 27.57
CA SER A 253 -4.90 -9.94 28.68
C SER A 253 -5.54 -9.38 29.94
N THR A 254 -6.56 -8.54 29.80
CA THR A 254 -6.94 -7.57 30.84
C THR A 254 -8.36 -7.77 31.35
N VAL A 255 -9.34 -8.03 30.49
CA VAL A 255 -10.75 -8.14 30.89
C VAL A 255 -11.27 -9.58 30.82
N ASP A 256 -12.23 -9.90 31.67
CA ASP A 256 -13.01 -11.13 31.65
C ASP A 256 -14.29 -10.89 30.82
N ASP A 257 -14.31 -11.38 29.58
CA ASP A 257 -15.39 -11.16 28.62
C ASP A 257 -15.59 -12.38 27.70
N GLU A 258 -16.84 -12.64 27.31
CA GLU A 258 -17.21 -13.79 26.48
C GLU A 258 -16.68 -13.71 25.04
N SER A 259 -16.24 -12.52 24.60
CA SER A 259 -15.63 -12.30 23.29
C SER A 259 -14.19 -12.82 23.16
N GLU A 260 -13.59 -13.40 24.22
CA GLU A 260 -12.19 -13.87 24.23
C GLU A 260 -11.86 -14.80 23.04
N GLY A 261 -12.78 -15.68 22.67
CA GLY A 261 -12.61 -16.59 21.52
C GLY A 261 -12.43 -15.83 20.20
N SER A 262 -13.33 -14.91 19.89
CA SER A 262 -13.29 -14.11 18.65
C SER A 262 -12.13 -13.10 18.66
N ALA A 263 -11.80 -12.52 19.81
CA ALA A 263 -10.62 -11.68 19.98
C ALA A 263 -9.33 -12.44 19.65
N ARG A 264 -9.21 -13.70 20.09
CA ARG A 264 -8.06 -14.57 19.78
C ARG A 264 -7.93 -14.86 18.28
N LEU A 265 -9.04 -15.13 17.61
CA LEU A 265 -9.06 -15.38 16.16
C LEU A 265 -8.70 -14.11 15.38
N MET A 266 -9.23 -12.95 15.78
CA MET A 266 -8.87 -11.66 15.20
C MET A 266 -7.37 -11.40 15.35
N LEU A 267 -6.81 -11.53 16.56
CA LEU A 267 -5.38 -11.32 16.81
C LEU A 267 -4.50 -12.26 15.99
N THR A 268 -4.91 -13.53 15.83
CA THR A 268 -4.15 -14.53 15.05
C THR A 268 -4.05 -14.12 13.58
N VAL A 269 -5.17 -13.74 12.95
CA VAL A 269 -5.18 -13.28 11.55
C VAL A 269 -4.48 -11.93 11.41
N GLY A 270 -4.66 -11.03 12.38
CA GLY A 270 -3.99 -9.73 12.43
C GLY A 270 -2.47 -9.83 12.49
N ASN A 271 -1.93 -10.78 13.28
CA ASN A 271 -0.50 -11.02 13.32
C ASN A 271 0.05 -11.51 11.99
N HIS A 272 -0.65 -12.43 11.30
CA HIS A 272 -0.26 -12.84 9.93
C HIS A 272 -0.29 -11.67 8.95
N PHE A 273 -1.33 -10.82 9.01
CA PHE A 273 -1.39 -9.62 8.19
C PHE A 273 -0.18 -8.71 8.43
N VAL A 274 0.22 -8.54 9.68
CA VAL A 274 1.37 -7.71 10.06
C VAL A 274 2.69 -8.31 9.60
N GLU A 275 2.88 -9.63 9.76
CA GLU A 275 4.07 -10.35 9.29
C GLU A 275 4.24 -10.23 7.77
N ASP A 276 3.19 -10.51 7.00
CA ASP A 276 3.20 -10.46 5.55
C ASP A 276 3.39 -9.02 5.03
N THR A 277 2.75 -8.05 5.68
CA THR A 277 2.91 -6.63 5.34
C THR A 277 4.33 -6.15 5.63
N ALA A 278 4.90 -6.54 6.77
CA ALA A 278 6.29 -6.22 7.09
C ALA A 278 7.25 -6.81 6.05
N TRP A 279 6.98 -8.04 5.62
CA TRP A 279 7.79 -8.72 4.61
C TRP A 279 7.70 -8.02 3.23
N VAL A 280 6.50 -7.68 2.75
CA VAL A 280 6.30 -6.96 1.47
C VAL A 280 6.92 -5.57 1.47
N LEU A 281 6.70 -4.81 2.53
CA LEU A 281 7.16 -3.42 2.62
C LEU A 281 8.61 -3.30 3.12
N ARG A 282 9.23 -4.41 3.52
CA ARG A 282 10.58 -4.50 4.12
C ARG A 282 10.70 -3.71 5.44
N LEU A 283 9.69 -3.83 6.29
CA LEU A 283 9.69 -3.29 7.65
C LEU A 283 10.35 -4.29 8.60
N THR A 284 10.93 -3.77 9.69
CA THR A 284 11.61 -4.62 10.68
C THR A 284 10.70 -4.79 11.89
N ASN A 285 10.29 -6.02 12.20
CA ASN A 285 9.51 -6.27 13.42
C ASN A 285 10.42 -6.24 14.64
N GLN A 286 10.30 -5.22 15.47
CA GLN A 286 10.90 -5.17 16.80
C GLN A 286 9.85 -5.68 17.79
N LEU A 287 10.20 -6.67 18.61
CA LEU A 287 9.32 -7.21 19.64
C LEU A 287 9.19 -6.22 20.81
N ASP A 288 8.59 -5.08 20.52
CA ASP A 288 8.39 -3.95 21.43
C ASP A 288 6.90 -3.59 21.44
N PRO A 289 6.24 -3.56 22.61
CA PRO A 289 4.85 -3.12 22.71
C PRO A 289 4.66 -1.64 22.39
N ILE A 290 5.70 -0.81 22.36
CA ILE A 290 5.65 0.65 22.08
C ILE A 290 4.75 1.42 23.06
N ILE A 291 4.37 0.79 24.18
CA ILE A 291 3.54 1.35 25.25
C ILE A 291 4.25 1.13 26.57
N ASP A 292 4.13 2.11 27.47
CA ASP A 292 4.63 1.99 28.84
C ASP A 292 3.58 1.42 29.80
N ARG A 293 4.05 0.85 30.91
CA ARG A 293 3.16 0.22 31.91
C ARG A 293 2.14 1.21 32.50
N ASP A 294 2.51 2.48 32.61
CA ASP A 294 1.64 3.52 33.17
C ASP A 294 0.46 3.83 32.24
N GLU A 295 0.66 3.88 30.92
CA GLU A 295 -0.40 4.07 29.93
C GLU A 295 -1.35 2.87 29.92
N TYR A 296 -0.80 1.65 30.01
CA TYR A 296 -1.61 0.46 30.17
C TYR A 296 -2.46 0.53 31.45
N GLN A 297 -1.91 1.04 32.56
CA GLN A 297 -2.67 1.19 33.79
C GLN A 297 -3.81 2.20 33.65
N VAL A 298 -3.60 3.30 32.91
CA VAL A 298 -4.66 4.27 32.57
C VAL A 298 -5.78 3.58 31.79
N ALA A 299 -5.45 2.73 30.81
CA ALA A 299 -6.46 1.95 30.08
C ALA A 299 -7.20 0.96 30.99
N VAL A 300 -6.50 0.27 31.89
CA VAL A 300 -7.12 -0.64 32.87
C VAL A 300 -8.11 0.11 33.77
N ASP A 301 -7.74 1.29 34.24
CA ASP A 301 -8.59 2.09 35.12
C ASP A 301 -9.84 2.61 34.39
N ARG A 302 -9.68 2.99 33.12
CA ARG A 302 -10.78 3.33 32.20
C ARG A 302 -11.76 2.16 32.02
N LEU A 303 -11.26 0.98 31.68
CA LEU A 303 -12.08 -0.23 31.51
C LEU A 303 -12.78 -0.66 32.82
N ARG A 304 -12.10 -0.51 33.97
CA ARG A 304 -12.69 -0.77 35.28
C ARG A 304 -13.86 0.18 35.56
N LYS A 305 -13.71 1.47 35.23
CA LYS A 305 -14.78 2.48 35.37
C LYS A 305 -15.96 2.20 34.45
N ALA A 306 -15.69 1.75 33.22
CA ALA A 306 -16.74 1.38 32.26
C ALA A 306 -17.54 0.14 32.70
N GLY A 307 -17.02 -0.69 33.62
CA GLY A 307 -17.73 -1.84 34.19
C GLY A 307 -17.18 -3.20 33.77
N TYR A 308 -15.96 -3.27 33.24
CA TYR A 308 -15.29 -4.56 33.03
C TYR A 308 -14.72 -5.14 34.33
N ARG A 309 -14.80 -6.48 34.44
CA ARG A 309 -14.05 -7.23 35.44
C ARG A 309 -12.61 -7.40 34.96
N ILE A 310 -11.66 -6.90 35.74
CA ILE A 310 -10.23 -6.91 35.40
C ILE A 310 -9.58 -8.18 35.94
N LYS A 311 -8.76 -8.84 35.11
CA LYS A 311 -7.93 -10.00 35.45
C LYS A 311 -6.69 -9.58 36.24
N ASP A 312 -6.23 -10.42 37.16
CA ASP A 312 -4.99 -10.16 37.91
C ASP A 312 -3.75 -10.25 37.00
N SER A 313 -2.81 -9.31 37.15
CA SER A 313 -1.51 -9.30 36.45
C SER A 313 -1.54 -9.27 34.91
N GLY A 314 -2.44 -8.48 34.30
CA GLY A 314 -2.59 -8.42 32.84
C GLY A 314 -1.41 -7.82 32.03
N TRP A 315 -0.52 -7.04 32.65
CA TRP A 315 0.56 -6.30 31.95
C TRP A 315 1.50 -7.21 31.15
N GLU A 316 2.01 -8.29 31.75
CA GLU A 316 2.98 -9.17 31.09
C GLU A 316 2.39 -9.82 29.85
N LYS A 317 1.14 -10.26 29.95
CA LYS A 317 0.39 -10.85 28.83
C LYS A 317 0.06 -9.80 27.77
N PHE A 318 -0.37 -8.61 28.18
CA PHE A 318 -0.64 -7.48 27.28
C PHE A 318 0.60 -7.11 26.47
N SER A 319 1.70 -6.83 27.17
CA SER A 319 2.99 -6.44 26.59
C SER A 319 3.49 -7.48 25.60
N LYS A 320 3.44 -8.77 25.97
CA LYS A 320 3.85 -9.87 25.08
C LYS A 320 3.00 -9.95 23.81
N LEU A 321 1.68 -9.87 23.92
CA LEU A 321 0.79 -9.96 22.75
C LEU A 321 0.93 -8.73 21.86
N ARG A 322 0.95 -7.53 22.44
CA ARG A 322 1.09 -6.27 21.68
C ARG A 322 2.43 -6.15 20.95
N SER A 323 3.51 -6.67 21.55
CA SER A 323 4.85 -6.65 20.93
C SER A 323 4.93 -7.37 19.58
N GLN A 324 3.96 -8.23 19.27
CA GLN A 324 3.93 -8.99 18.01
C GLN A 324 3.59 -8.11 16.81
N TYR A 325 2.79 -7.05 17.00
CA TYR A 325 2.34 -6.19 15.89
C TYR A 325 2.71 -4.71 16.02
N ALA A 326 2.86 -4.19 17.24
CA ALA A 326 2.95 -2.75 17.49
C ALA A 326 4.05 -2.04 16.71
N SER A 327 5.25 -2.64 16.62
CA SER A 327 6.38 -2.07 15.89
C SER A 327 6.10 -1.88 14.41
N VAL A 328 5.50 -2.89 13.76
CA VAL A 328 5.20 -2.82 12.34
C VAL A 328 4.07 -1.84 12.08
N VAL A 329 3.01 -1.86 12.89
CA VAL A 329 1.88 -0.92 12.79
C VAL A 329 2.36 0.53 12.91
N ASN A 330 3.25 0.83 13.87
CA ASN A 330 3.84 2.17 14.01
C ASN A 330 4.72 2.55 12.82
N GLN A 331 5.53 1.63 12.30
CA GLN A 331 6.31 1.85 11.08
C GLN A 331 5.40 2.10 9.86
N LEU A 332 4.27 1.41 9.75
CA LEU A 332 3.28 1.63 8.70
C LEU A 332 2.65 3.01 8.81
N ALA A 333 2.23 3.41 10.01
CA ALA A 333 1.69 4.75 10.25
C ALA A 333 2.68 5.84 9.82
N LEU A 334 3.97 5.68 10.17
CA LEU A 334 5.04 6.60 9.77
C LEU A 334 5.35 6.55 8.26
N LEU A 335 5.32 5.36 7.65
CA LEU A 335 5.57 5.16 6.23
C LEU A 335 4.50 5.84 5.39
N LEU A 336 3.24 5.68 5.77
CA LEU A 336 2.04 6.21 5.10
C LEU A 336 1.70 7.64 5.53
N ALA A 337 2.45 8.18 6.50
CA ALA A 337 2.23 9.50 7.10
C ALA A 337 0.79 9.67 7.61
N VAL A 338 0.26 8.62 8.25
CA VAL A 338 -1.07 8.58 8.83
C VAL A 338 -1.15 9.49 10.06
N PRO A 339 -2.28 10.20 10.29
CA PRO A 339 -2.47 10.99 11.51
C PRO A 339 -2.31 10.11 12.76
N PRO A 340 -1.70 10.63 13.84
CA PRO A 340 -1.52 9.87 15.07
C PRO A 340 -2.89 9.51 15.68
N ALA A 341 -2.98 8.31 16.25
CA ALA A 341 -4.09 7.81 17.05
C ALA A 341 -3.57 7.27 18.39
N GLU A 342 -4.48 6.91 19.31
CA GLU A 342 -4.09 6.32 20.61
C GLU A 342 -3.20 5.09 20.37
N TRP A 343 -1.95 5.16 20.84
CA TRP A 343 -0.93 4.09 20.74
C TRP A 343 -0.41 3.76 19.33
N VAL A 344 -0.67 4.62 18.35
CA VAL A 344 -0.21 4.48 16.96
C VAL A 344 0.26 5.82 16.40
N GLY A 345 1.54 5.93 16.07
CA GLY A 345 2.11 7.13 15.44
C GLY A 345 2.12 8.39 16.31
N ASP A 346 1.54 8.33 17.51
CA ASP A 346 1.57 9.34 18.58
C ASP A 346 2.99 9.55 19.12
N ARG A 347 3.80 8.50 19.10
CA ARG A 347 5.22 8.50 19.40
C ARG A 347 5.99 8.72 18.10
N SER A 348 6.18 9.98 17.74
CA SER A 348 7.12 10.33 16.67
C SER A 348 8.49 9.68 16.97
N TYR A 349 8.94 8.82 16.05
CA TYR A 349 10.14 7.99 16.12
C TYR A 349 11.30 8.67 16.87
N LEU A 350 11.58 8.23 18.10
CA LEU A 350 12.82 8.53 18.82
C LEU A 350 13.74 7.31 18.69
N PRO A 351 14.60 7.23 17.67
CA PRO A 351 15.65 6.23 17.67
C PRO A 351 16.68 6.63 18.75
N HIS A 352 16.99 5.67 19.62
CA HIS A 352 18.00 5.69 20.69
C HIS A 352 17.52 6.02 22.11
N ARG A 353 16.96 4.99 22.76
CA ARG A 353 17.18 4.77 24.20
C ARG A 353 17.88 3.43 24.42
N GLN A 354 19.12 3.32 23.96
CA GLN A 354 20.10 2.41 24.54
C GLN A 354 21.38 3.19 24.84
N GLY A 355 21.54 3.49 26.12
CA GLY A 355 22.66 4.23 26.66
C GLY A 355 22.62 4.21 28.18
N ALA A 356 22.33 3.06 28.79
CA ALA A 356 22.69 2.86 30.18
C ALA A 356 24.22 2.80 30.27
N ARG A 357 24.87 3.94 30.57
CA ARG A 357 26.14 3.95 31.30
C ARG A 357 26.39 5.29 31.98
N ALA A 358 26.43 5.18 33.30
CA ALA A 358 26.81 6.15 34.31
C ALA A 358 27.84 7.22 33.92
N ARG A 359 27.62 8.46 34.40
CA ARG A 359 28.72 9.20 35.01
C ARG A 359 28.24 10.06 36.19
N ARG A 360 28.96 9.85 37.28
CA ARG A 360 28.87 10.45 38.62
C ARG A 360 28.82 11.98 38.61
N SER A 361 28.24 12.48 39.70
CA SER A 361 28.24 13.83 40.24
C SER A 361 29.58 14.59 40.15
N LYS A 362 29.47 15.91 40.02
CA LYS A 362 30.34 16.89 40.69
C LYS A 362 29.47 17.99 41.31
N PRO A 363 29.80 18.48 42.53
CA PRO A 363 29.07 19.56 43.21
C PRO A 363 29.42 20.93 42.61
N PRO A 364 28.61 21.98 42.88
CA PRO A 364 28.90 23.33 42.40
C PRO A 364 30.15 23.91 43.08
N ALA A 365 30.96 24.62 42.30
CA ALA A 365 32.07 25.41 42.80
C ALA A 365 31.66 26.88 42.90
N SER A 366 31.98 27.45 44.07
CA SER A 366 31.95 28.86 44.51
C SER A 366 30.64 29.61 44.44
#